data_AF-A0A966EL84-F1
#
_entry.id   AF-A0A966EL84-F1
#
_cell.length_a   1.000
_cell.length_b   1.000
_cell.length_c   1.000
_cell.angle_alpha   90.00
_cell.angle_beta   90.00
_cell.angle_gamma   90.00
#
_symmetry.space_group_name_H-M   'P 1'
#
loop_
_entity.id
_entity.type
_entity.pdbx_description
1 polymer ?
#
loop_
_entity_poly.entity_id
_entity_poly.type
_entity_poly.pdbx_seq_one_letter_code
_entity_poly.pdbx_strand_id
1 'polypeptide(L)'
;MEEPQALSKSERKKARRRAKKVAETAGASQLNALANTAVERALQLAPEVADSPNRIASERVIDVPMATVDAARFVLKRINEALAYGEWLDEIEAWVWELDTSTRAALTESGEETGVELRMEQVSSLPQIHSPNR
;
A
#
# COMPACT_ATOMS: atom_id res chain seq x y z
N MET A 1 28.13 -5.77 44.33
CA MET A 1 27.18 -5.95 43.21
C MET A 1 25.98 -5.07 43.52
N GLU A 2 25.83 -3.94 42.84
CA GLU A 2 24.63 -3.10 43.00
C GLU A 2 23.47 -3.79 42.28
N GLU A 3 22.38 -4.07 43.01
CA GLU A 3 21.15 -4.55 42.41
C GLU A 3 20.52 -3.43 41.57
N PRO A 4 20.01 -3.72 40.35
CA PRO A 4 19.34 -2.71 39.54
C PRO A 4 18.08 -2.25 40.28
N GLN A 5 18.06 -0.97 40.70
CA GLN A 5 16.90 -0.36 41.34
C GLN A 5 15.68 -0.50 40.43
N ALA A 6 14.66 -1.22 40.91
CA ALA A 6 13.41 -1.43 40.19
C ALA A 6 12.67 -0.10 40.00
N LEU A 7 12.44 0.28 38.74
CA LEU A 7 11.74 1.51 38.36
C LEU A 7 10.39 1.65 39.10
N SER A 8 10.11 2.86 39.57
CA SER A 8 8.81 3.19 40.17
C SER A 8 7.67 3.05 39.15
N LYS A 9 6.42 2.96 39.63
CA LYS A 9 5.23 2.82 38.76
C LYS A 9 5.08 4.00 37.78
N SER A 10 5.44 5.21 38.20
CA SER A 10 5.40 6.42 37.36
C SER A 10 6.48 6.37 36.28
N GLU A 11 7.69 5.93 36.60
CA GLU A 11 8.79 5.75 35.66
C GLU A 11 8.50 4.66 34.64
N ARG A 12 7.95 3.50 35.07
CA ARG A 12 7.46 2.44 34.17
C ARG A 12 6.40 2.97 33.20
N LYS A 13 5.43 3.77 33.68
CA LYS A 13 4.39 4.37 32.83
C LYS A 13 4.97 5.37 31.83
N LYS A 14 5.94 6.19 32.25
CA LYS A 14 6.63 7.16 31.39
C LYS A 14 7.49 6.46 30.33
N ALA A 15 8.22 5.42 30.72
CA ALA A 15 9.00 4.57 29.81
C ALA A 15 8.09 3.91 28.77
N ARG A 16 6.95 3.32 29.18
CA ARG A 16 5.97 2.71 28.26
C ARG A 16 5.42 3.71 27.24
N ARG A 17 5.07 4.93 27.67
CA ARG A 17 4.58 5.99 26.77
C ARG A 17 5.64 6.42 25.76
N ARG A 18 6.91 6.55 26.20
CA ARG A 18 8.03 6.87 25.30
C ARG A 18 8.28 5.76 24.29
N ALA A 19 8.31 4.49 24.74
CA ALA A 19 8.46 3.34 23.86
C ALA A 19 7.33 3.26 22.82
N LYS A 20 6.08 3.49 23.24
CA LYS A 20 4.93 3.58 22.33
C LYS A 20 5.12 4.67 21.27
N LYS A 21 5.49 5.89 21.67
CA LYS A 21 5.72 7.00 20.73
C LYS A 21 6.84 6.70 19.73
N VAL A 22 7.93 6.06 20.19
CA VAL A 22 9.04 5.65 19.31
C VAL A 22 8.57 4.59 18.31
N ALA A 23 7.82 3.58 18.77
CA ALA A 23 7.27 2.55 17.89
C ALA A 23 6.28 3.14 16.86
N GLU A 24 5.42 4.07 17.26
CA GLU A 24 4.52 4.78 16.34
C GLU A 24 5.28 5.59 15.28
N THR A 25 6.34 6.29 15.70
CA THR A 25 7.18 7.08 14.78
C THR A 25 7.93 6.17 13.80
N ALA A 26 8.48 5.06 14.30
CA ALA A 26 9.16 4.07 13.47
C ALA A 26 8.20 3.43 12.47
N GLY A 27 6.99 3.04 12.90
CA GLY A 27 5.96 2.50 12.03
C GLY A 27 5.53 3.49 10.94
N ALA A 28 5.32 4.77 11.30
CA ALA A 28 5.00 5.81 10.32
C ALA A 28 6.14 6.02 9.30
N SER A 29 7.39 5.98 9.75
CA SER A 29 8.55 6.08 8.86
C SER A 29 8.65 4.88 7.90
N GLN A 30 8.40 3.67 8.39
CA GLN A 30 8.39 2.46 7.57
C GLN A 30 7.29 2.51 6.51
N LEU A 31 6.08 2.93 6.90
CA LEU A 31 4.96 3.06 5.97
C LEU A 31 5.20 4.11 4.88
N ASN A 32 5.85 5.23 5.23
CA ASN A 32 6.26 6.22 4.23
C ASN A 32 7.36 5.68 3.30
N ALA A 33 8.31 4.89 3.79
CA ALA A 33 9.33 4.27 2.96
C ALA A 33 8.70 3.28 1.96
N LEU A 34 7.76 2.45 2.41
CA LEU A 34 6.98 1.56 1.53
C LEU A 34 6.22 2.36 0.47
N ALA A 35 5.58 3.46 0.86
CA ALA A 35 4.87 4.32 -0.08
C ALA A 35 5.78 4.90 -1.17
N ASN A 36 6.97 5.37 -0.80
CA ASN A 36 7.93 5.92 -1.77
C ASN A 36 8.39 4.85 -2.77
N THR A 37 8.72 3.65 -2.28
CA THR A 37 9.09 2.52 -3.15
C THR A 37 7.93 2.17 -4.09
N ALA A 38 6.71 2.08 -3.58
CA ALA A 38 5.56 1.72 -4.39
C ALA A 38 5.24 2.78 -5.46
N VAL A 39 5.39 4.07 -5.13
CA VAL A 39 5.26 5.18 -6.09
C VAL A 39 6.30 5.05 -7.21
N GLU A 40 7.57 4.82 -6.88
CA GLU A 40 8.62 4.64 -7.87
C GLU A 40 8.31 3.47 -8.82
N ARG A 41 7.90 2.33 -8.26
CA ARG A 41 7.51 1.14 -9.04
C ARG A 41 6.29 1.39 -9.91
N ALA A 42 5.26 2.07 -9.39
CA ALA A 42 4.07 2.40 -10.15
C ALA A 42 4.41 3.27 -11.37
N LEU A 43 5.23 4.30 -11.20
CA LEU A 43 5.64 5.18 -12.29
C LEU A 43 6.52 4.45 -13.33
N GLN A 44 7.33 3.48 -12.90
CA GLN A 44 8.11 2.63 -13.81
C GLN A 44 7.22 1.70 -14.64
N LEU A 45 6.16 1.14 -14.03
CA LEU A 45 5.22 0.23 -14.69
C LEU A 45 4.20 0.95 -15.57
N ALA A 46 3.90 2.22 -15.30
CA ALA A 46 2.83 2.94 -15.96
C ALA A 46 2.88 2.88 -17.50
N PRO A 47 4.02 3.13 -18.18
CA PRO A 47 4.08 3.01 -19.64
C PRO A 47 3.75 1.60 -20.15
N GLU A 48 4.21 0.56 -19.46
CA GLU A 48 3.96 -0.83 -19.86
C GLU A 48 2.47 -1.21 -19.71
N VAL A 49 1.83 -0.71 -18.65
CA VAL A 49 0.38 -0.89 -18.46
C VAL A 49 -0.40 -0.14 -19.54
N ALA A 50 -0.04 1.10 -19.82
CA ALA A 50 -0.67 1.92 -20.87
C ALA A 50 -0.52 1.30 -22.26
N ASP A 51 0.67 0.80 -22.61
CA ASP A 51 0.98 0.22 -23.93
C ASP A 51 0.45 -1.21 -24.12
N SER A 52 -0.14 -1.82 -23.07
CA SER A 52 -0.65 -3.18 -23.15
C SER A 52 -1.84 -3.30 -24.10
N PRO A 53 -2.02 -4.45 -24.78
CA PRO A 53 -3.00 -4.59 -25.86
C PRO A 53 -4.46 -4.53 -25.40
N ASN A 54 -4.72 -4.75 -24.11
CA ASN A 54 -6.03 -4.61 -23.48
C ASN A 54 -5.89 -4.64 -21.95
N ARG A 55 -6.97 -4.27 -21.26
CA ARG A 55 -7.03 -4.20 -19.79
C ARG A 55 -6.60 -5.48 -19.08
N ILE A 56 -7.03 -6.64 -19.55
CA ILE A 56 -6.67 -7.93 -18.92
C ILE A 56 -5.16 -8.18 -19.04
N ALA A 57 -4.60 -7.94 -20.23
CA ALA A 57 -3.17 -8.08 -20.48
C ALA A 57 -2.32 -7.00 -19.79
N SER A 58 -2.93 -5.88 -19.40
CA SER A 58 -2.26 -4.76 -18.73
C SER A 58 -2.07 -4.94 -17.23
N GLU A 59 -2.70 -5.95 -16.62
CA GLU A 59 -2.63 -6.12 -15.17
C GLU A 59 -1.18 -6.35 -14.71
N ARG A 60 -0.70 -5.50 -13.80
CA ARG A 60 0.62 -5.60 -13.17
C ARG A 60 0.50 -5.45 -11.68
N VAL A 61 1.33 -6.21 -10.96
CA VAL A 61 1.52 -6.06 -9.53
C VAL A 61 2.58 -4.99 -9.26
N ILE A 62 2.31 -4.13 -8.30
CA ILE A 62 3.29 -3.21 -7.72
C ILE A 62 3.91 -3.97 -6.55
N ASP A 63 4.99 -4.71 -6.84
CA ASP A 63 5.60 -5.68 -5.92
C ASP A 63 6.27 -5.00 -4.72
N VAL A 64 5.44 -4.67 -3.74
CA VAL A 64 5.81 -4.10 -2.44
C VAL A 64 5.01 -4.85 -1.39
N PRO A 65 5.67 -5.67 -0.53
CA PRO A 65 4.98 -6.47 0.47
C PRO A 65 4.16 -5.61 1.43
N MET A 66 2.87 -5.86 1.50
CA MET A 66 1.94 -5.23 2.42
C MET A 66 1.40 -6.27 3.39
N ALA A 67 1.53 -6.02 4.69
CA ALA A 67 0.99 -6.93 5.70
C ALA A 67 -0.52 -6.72 5.94
N THR A 68 -1.07 -5.58 5.54
CA THR A 68 -2.46 -5.20 5.84
C THR A 68 -3.11 -4.38 4.73
N VAL A 69 -4.43 -4.48 4.65
CA VAL A 69 -5.28 -3.69 3.75
C VAL A 69 -5.14 -2.19 4.03
N ASP A 70 -5.07 -1.78 5.29
CA ASP A 70 -4.93 -0.37 5.66
C ASP A 70 -3.61 0.23 5.17
N ALA A 71 -2.51 -0.54 5.24
CA ALA A 71 -1.23 -0.15 4.68
C ALA A 71 -1.33 -0.02 3.15
N ALA A 72 -1.95 -1.00 2.49
CA ALA A 72 -2.17 -0.96 1.04
C ALA A 72 -3.00 0.25 0.61
N ARG A 73 -4.08 0.58 1.31
CA ARG A 73 -4.90 1.79 1.04
C ARG A 73 -4.14 3.09 1.27
N PHE A 74 -3.33 3.17 2.31
CA PHE A 74 -2.46 4.33 2.54
C PHE A 74 -1.49 4.53 1.37
N VAL A 75 -0.87 3.46 0.90
CA VAL A 75 0.09 3.50 -0.20
C VAL A 75 -0.60 3.77 -1.54
N LEU A 76 -1.76 3.15 -1.78
CA LEU A 76 -2.59 3.40 -2.96
C LEU A 76 -2.88 4.88 -3.14
N LYS A 77 -3.21 5.58 -2.05
CA LYS A 77 -3.44 7.03 -2.10
C LYS A 77 -2.22 7.78 -2.66
N ARG A 78 -1.02 7.43 -2.22
CA ARG A 78 0.24 8.07 -2.69
C ARG A 78 0.56 7.72 -4.13
N ILE A 79 0.28 6.48 -4.54
CA ILE A 79 0.40 6.06 -5.94
C ILE A 79 -0.53 6.90 -6.82
N ASN A 80 -1.80 7.04 -6.45
CA ASN A 80 -2.76 7.82 -7.22
C ASN A 80 -2.38 9.31 -7.31
N GLU A 81 -1.84 9.90 -6.24
CA GLU A 81 -1.30 11.27 -6.28
C GLU A 81 -0.13 11.40 -7.28
N ALA A 82 0.76 10.41 -7.33
CA ALA A 82 1.89 10.39 -8.25
C ALA A 82 1.47 10.14 -9.71
N LEU A 83 0.54 9.21 -9.94
CA LEU A 83 -0.04 8.96 -11.26
C LEU A 83 -0.79 10.19 -11.78
N ALA A 84 -1.49 10.92 -10.92
CA ALA A 84 -2.13 12.19 -11.29
C ALA A 84 -1.11 13.23 -11.75
N TYR A 85 0.01 13.37 -11.03
CA TYR A 85 1.08 14.30 -11.41
C TYR A 85 1.75 13.89 -12.73
N GLY A 86 1.88 12.59 -12.98
CA GLY A 86 2.38 12.04 -14.23
C GLY A 86 1.35 11.97 -15.36
N GLU A 87 0.15 12.52 -15.18
CA GLU A 87 -0.95 12.52 -16.16
C GLU A 87 -1.35 11.12 -16.64
N TRP A 88 -1.31 10.11 -15.76
CA TRP A 88 -1.62 8.71 -16.09
C TRP A 88 -3.05 8.27 -15.77
N LEU A 89 -3.82 9.06 -15.02
CA LEU A 89 -5.10 8.61 -14.44
C LEU A 89 -6.25 8.47 -15.45
N ASP A 90 -6.09 8.95 -16.67
CA ASP A 90 -7.01 8.73 -17.78
C ASP A 90 -6.75 7.41 -18.52
N GLU A 91 -5.57 6.81 -18.34
CA GLU A 91 -5.17 5.56 -18.98
C GLU A 91 -5.08 4.39 -17.99
N ILE A 92 -4.73 4.65 -16.73
CA ILE A 92 -4.37 3.63 -15.74
C ILE A 92 -5.15 3.82 -14.43
N GLU A 93 -5.63 2.72 -13.86
CA GLU A 93 -6.13 2.66 -12.50
C GLU A 93 -5.25 1.78 -11.62
N ALA A 94 -4.87 2.28 -10.44
CA ALA A 94 -4.29 1.48 -9.38
C ALA A 94 -5.39 1.05 -8.39
N TRP A 95 -5.28 -0.17 -7.85
CA TRP A 95 -6.26 -0.74 -6.94
C TRP A 95 -5.63 -1.74 -5.97
N VAL A 96 -6.37 -2.07 -4.90
CA VAL A 96 -5.96 -3.06 -3.90
C VAL A 96 -6.66 -4.37 -4.21
N TRP A 97 -5.88 -5.42 -4.45
CA TRP A 97 -6.39 -6.78 -4.47
C TRP A 97 -6.47 -7.31 -3.03
N GLU A 98 -7.62 -7.85 -2.65
CA GLU A 98 -7.84 -8.48 -1.35
C GLU A 98 -8.39 -9.89 -1.58
N LEU A 99 -7.77 -10.92 -0.98
CA LEU A 99 -8.14 -12.33 -1.16
C LEU A 99 -9.63 -12.60 -0.89
N ASP A 100 -10.19 -11.95 0.14
CA ASP A 100 -11.56 -12.18 0.60
C ASP A 100 -12.62 -11.60 -0.34
N THR A 101 -12.27 -10.65 -1.19
CA THR A 101 -13.24 -9.90 -2.03
C THR A 101 -13.00 -10.04 -3.52
N SER A 102 -11.78 -10.36 -3.91
CA SER A 102 -11.39 -10.49 -5.31
C SER A 102 -11.76 -11.86 -5.87
N THR A 103 -12.19 -11.87 -7.13
CA THR A 103 -12.36 -13.10 -7.91
C THR A 103 -11.09 -13.50 -8.67
N ARG A 104 -10.07 -12.63 -8.68
CA ARG A 104 -8.78 -12.88 -9.35
C ARG A 104 -7.82 -13.57 -8.37
N ALA A 105 -6.94 -14.44 -8.87
CA ALA A 105 -5.88 -15.03 -8.05
C ALA A 105 -4.81 -13.98 -7.69
N ALA A 106 -4.02 -14.26 -6.65
CA ALA A 106 -2.79 -13.54 -6.36
C ALA A 106 -1.83 -13.58 -7.56
N LEU A 107 -1.05 -12.52 -7.76
CA LEU A 107 0.00 -12.48 -8.81
C LEU A 107 1.38 -12.78 -8.24
N THR A 108 1.52 -12.75 -6.92
CA THR A 108 2.77 -12.94 -6.19
C THR A 108 2.60 -13.92 -5.04
N GLU A 109 3.69 -14.57 -4.65
CA GLU A 109 3.75 -15.42 -3.44
C GLU A 109 3.38 -14.62 -2.18
N SER A 110 3.85 -13.37 -2.05
CA SER A 110 3.49 -12.50 -0.93
C SER A 110 1.98 -12.23 -0.88
N GLY A 111 1.32 -12.12 -2.03
CA GLY A 111 -0.13 -11.95 -2.11
C GLY A 111 -0.88 -13.21 -1.67
N GLU A 112 -0.37 -14.40 -1.98
CA GLU A 112 -0.91 -15.66 -1.47
C GLU A 112 -0.77 -15.78 0.05
N GLU A 113 0.36 -15.34 0.60
CA GLU A 113 0.64 -15.42 2.04
C GLU A 113 -0.14 -14.38 2.87
N THR A 114 -0.22 -13.14 2.38
CA THR A 114 -0.77 -12.00 3.13
C THR A 114 -2.22 -11.69 2.77
N GLY A 115 -2.68 -12.16 1.60
CA GLY A 115 -4.01 -11.88 1.08
C GLY A 115 -4.20 -10.45 0.57
N VAL A 116 -3.13 -9.68 0.36
CA VAL A 116 -3.19 -8.28 -0.09
C VAL A 116 -2.12 -7.98 -1.13
N GLU A 117 -2.50 -7.31 -2.22
CA GLU A 117 -1.56 -6.78 -3.22
C GLU A 117 -1.98 -5.39 -3.69
N LEU A 118 -1.01 -4.60 -4.17
CA LEU A 118 -1.28 -3.41 -4.97
C LEU A 118 -1.12 -3.76 -6.44
N ARG A 119 -2.12 -3.40 -7.25
CA ARG A 119 -2.14 -3.69 -8.68
C ARG A 119 -2.46 -2.45 -9.48
N MET A 120 -2.13 -2.50 -10.76
CA MET A 120 -2.52 -1.52 -11.76
C MET A 120 -2.94 -2.20 -13.05
N GLU A 121 -3.89 -1.59 -13.74
CA GLU A 121 -4.36 -2.00 -15.06
C GLU A 121 -4.87 -0.78 -15.83
N GLN A 122 -5.08 -0.91 -17.13
CA GLN A 122 -5.73 0.13 -17.92
C GLN A 122 -7.13 0.43 -17.37
N VAL A 123 -7.54 1.70 -17.42
CA VAL A 123 -8.91 2.07 -17.06
C VAL A 123 -9.91 1.29 -17.92
N SER A 124 -11.02 0.88 -17.31
CA SER A 124 -12.15 0.38 -18.09
C SER A 124 -12.69 1.52 -18.97
N SER A 125 -12.77 1.32 -20.28
CA SER A 125 -13.36 2.28 -21.23
C SER A 125 -14.88 2.47 -21.03
N LEU A 126 -15.47 1.84 -20.02
CA LEU A 126 -16.85 2.05 -19.61
C LEU A 126 -16.91 3.14 -18.51
N PRO A 127 -17.76 4.16 -18.64
CA PRO A 127 -17.86 5.23 -17.66
C PRO A 127 -18.14 4.62 -16.27
N GLN A 128 -17.23 4.86 -15.32
CA GLN A 128 -17.42 4.43 -13.95
C GLN A 128 -18.56 5.24 -13.33
N ILE A 129 -19.73 4.61 -13.19
CA ILE A 129 -20.82 5.15 -12.37
C ILE A 129 -20.30 5.17 -10.94
N HIS A 130 -19.88 6.35 -10.46
CA HIS A 130 -19.63 6.59 -9.06
C HIS A 130 -20.91 6.24 -8.28
N SER A 131 -20.91 5.11 -7.58
CA SER A 131 -21.87 4.87 -6.52
C SER A 131 -21.42 5.70 -5.32
N PRO A 132 -22.17 6.74 -4.90
CA PRO A 132 -21.88 7.42 -3.65
C PRO A 132 -22.14 6.42 -2.52
N ASN A 133 -21.16 6.28 -1.62
CA ASN A 133 -21.24 5.48 -0.40
C ASN A 133 -22.59 5.68 0.30
N ARG A 134 -23.27 4.57 0.61
CA ARG A 134 -24.31 4.48 1.64
C ARG A 134 -23.71 3.94 2.93
#